data_AF-A0AAV4Q3K9-F1
#
_entry.id   AF-A0AAV4Q3K9-F1
#
_cell.length_a   1.000
_cell.length_b   1.000
_cell.length_c   1.000
_cell.angle_alpha   90.00
_cell.angle_beta   90.00
_cell.angle_gamma   90.00
#
_symmetry.space_group_name_H-M   'P 1'
#
loop_
_entity.id
_entity.type
_entity.pdbx_description
1 polymer ?
#
loop_
_entity_poly.entity_id
_entity_poly.type
_entity_poly.pdbx_seq_one_letter_code
_entity_poly.pdbx_strand_id
1 'polypeptide(L)' 'MGIVSRRIQFISFMGCFYHGCPICYDPDSVHPLKGISMATVKEKTDMTSTVLRSEGFQVVELWEHEFAEQKTNQ' A
#
# COMPACT_ATOMS: atom_id res chain seq x y z
N MET A 1 -12.71 -16.60 31.43
CA MET A 1 -12.57 -15.16 31.11
C MET A 1 -11.96 -15.06 29.71
N GLY A 2 -12.78 -14.98 28.66
CA GLY A 2 -12.29 -14.80 27.30
C GLY A 2 -12.13 -13.32 27.03
N ILE A 3 -10.90 -12.82 26.94
CA ILE A 3 -10.66 -11.44 26.50
C ILE A 3 -11.06 -11.40 25.03
N VAL A 4 -12.15 -10.72 24.70
CA VAL A 4 -12.48 -10.40 23.31
C VAL A 4 -11.46 -9.34 22.87
N SER A 5 -10.30 -9.79 22.41
CA SER A 5 -9.28 -8.92 21.84
C SER A 5 -9.86 -8.29 20.58
N ARG A 6 -10.29 -7.03 20.66
CA ARG A 6 -10.68 -6.26 19.48
C ARG A 6 -9.44 -6.12 18.61
N ARG A 7 -9.43 -6.78 17.45
CA ARG A 7 -8.36 -6.62 16.46
C ARG A 7 -8.43 -5.19 15.92
N ILE A 8 -7.40 -4.40 16.19
CA ILE A 8 -7.25 -3.07 15.59
C ILE A 8 -6.75 -3.29 14.15
N GLN A 9 -7.55 -2.81 13.19
CA GLN A 9 -7.25 -2.93 11.76
C GLN A 9 -6.88 -1.56 11.20
N PHE A 10 -5.83 -1.52 10.38
CA PHE A 10 -5.42 -0.35 9.62
C PHE A 10 -5.76 -0.58 8.14
N ILE A 11 -6.54 0.33 7.55
CA ILE A 11 -6.93 0.25 6.14
C ILE A 11 -6.20 1.35 5.39
N SER A 12 -5.42 0.96 4.38
CA SER A 12 -4.63 1.87 3.55
C SER A 12 -5.13 1.83 2.11
N PHE A 13 -5.46 3.01 1.57
CA PHE A 13 -5.78 3.17 0.16
C PHE A 13 -4.56 3.72 -0.58
N MET A 14 -4.01 2.93 -1.49
CA MET A 14 -2.70 3.18 -2.10
C MET A 14 -2.87 3.72 -3.52
N GLY A 15 -2.71 5.03 -3.67
CA GLY A 15 -2.58 5.65 -5.00
C GLY A 15 -1.33 5.11 -5.72
N CYS A 16 -1.51 4.57 -6.93
CA CYS A 16 -0.47 3.80 -7.62
C CYS A 16 0.79 4.63 -7.89
N PHE A 17 0.59 5.89 -8.27
CA PHE A 17 1.66 6.84 -8.55
C PHE A 17 2.49 7.16 -7.30
N TYR A 18 1.83 7.52 -6.21
CA TYR A 18 2.51 7.99 -4.99
C TYR A 18 3.16 6.88 -4.15
N HIS A 19 2.75 5.63 -4.36
CA HIS A 19 3.20 4.46 -3.59
C HIS A 19 4.01 3.45 -4.41
N GLY A 20 4.40 3.80 -5.64
CA GLY A 20 5.33 2.99 -6.43
C GLY A 20 4.72 1.66 -6.90
N CYS A 21 3.48 1.65 -7.37
CA CYS A 21 2.85 0.41 -7.82
C CYS A 21 3.66 -0.25 -8.97
N PRO A 22 4.17 -1.48 -8.80
CA PRO A 22 4.99 -2.15 -9.82
C PRO A 22 4.16 -2.69 -11.00
N ILE A 23 2.83 -2.71 -10.87
CA ILE A 23 1.92 -3.13 -11.95
C ILE A 23 1.67 -1.96 -12.90
N CYS A 24 1.44 -0.76 -12.37
CA CYS A 24 1.07 0.40 -13.17
C CYS A 24 2.27 1.21 -13.69
N TYR A 25 3.45 1.05 -13.08
CA TYR A 25 4.64 1.83 -13.39
C TYR A 25 5.89 0.95 -13.43
N ASP A 26 6.81 1.27 -14.33
CA ASP A 26 8.12 0.64 -14.42
C ASP A 26 8.93 0.93 -13.15
N PRO A 27 9.39 -0.10 -12.40
CA PRO A 27 10.19 0.06 -11.18
C PRO A 27 11.46 0.89 -11.36
N ASP A 28 12.09 0.85 -12.53
CA ASP A 28 13.34 1.56 -12.83
C ASP A 28 13.09 3.01 -13.27
N SER A 29 11.86 3.37 -13.58
CA SER A 29 11.51 4.76 -13.93
C SER A 29 11.63 5.69 -12.73
N VAL A 30 12.06 6.93 -12.98
CA VAL A 30 12.19 7.96 -11.94
C VAL A 30 10.83 8.59 -11.66
N HIS A 31 10.40 8.56 -10.41
CA HIS A 31 9.20 9.25 -9.96
C HIS A 31 9.41 10.78 -10.10
N PRO A 32 8.63 11.49 -10.95
CA PRO A 32 8.95 12.85 -11.37
C PRO A 32 8.89 13.88 -10.23
N LEU A 33 8.07 13.64 -9.19
CA LEU A 33 8.01 14.54 -8.02
C LEU A 33 9.02 14.21 -6.91
N LYS A 34 9.64 13.02 -6.91
CA LYS A 34 10.49 12.55 -5.80
C LYS A 34 11.94 12.38 -6.21
N GLY A 35 12.24 12.30 -7.52
CA GLY A 35 13.61 12.15 -8.02
C GLY A 35 14.27 10.81 -7.68
N ILE A 36 13.48 9.81 -7.27
CA ILE A 36 13.92 8.44 -6.95
C ILE A 36 13.15 7.45 -7.80
N SER A 37 13.64 6.22 -7.95
CA SER A 37 12.96 5.20 -8.75
C SER A 37 11.61 4.83 -8.13
N MET A 38 10.67 4.37 -8.98
CA MET A 38 9.38 3.85 -8.51
C MET A 38 9.56 2.67 -7.56
N ALA A 39 10.58 1.83 -7.76
CA ALA A 39 10.98 0.79 -6.83
C ALA A 39 11.33 1.34 -5.43
N THR A 40 12.11 2.42 -5.34
CA THR A 40 12.43 3.05 -4.05
C THR A 40 11.20 3.70 -3.40
N VAL A 41 10.25 4.22 -4.18
CA VAL A 41 8.96 4.71 -3.64
C VAL A 41 8.16 3.55 -3.04
N LYS A 42 8.14 2.40 -3.71
CA LYS A 42 7.49 1.18 -3.23
C LYS A 42 8.13 0.65 -1.95
N GLU A 43 9.45 0.55 -1.91
CA GLU A 43 10.20 0.11 -0.72
C GLU A 43 9.84 0.95 0.51
N LYS A 44 9.84 2.28 0.38
CA LYS A 44 9.45 3.20 1.47
C LYS A 44 8.01 3.00 1.93
N THR A 45 7.11 2.67 0.99
CA THR A 45 5.72 2.36 1.31
C THR A 45 5.62 1.05 2.08
N ASP A 46 6.28 0.00 1.61
CA ASP A 46 6.29 -1.33 2.23
C ASP A 46 6.90 -1.30 3.64
N MET A 47 7.88 -0.43 3.89
CA MET A 47 8.43 -0.21 5.23
C MET A 47 7.36 0.25 6.23
N THR A 48 6.45 1.13 5.82
CA THR A 48 5.37 1.61 6.70
C THR A 48 4.43 0.48 7.10
N SER A 49 4.00 -0.32 6.12
CA SER A 49 3.14 -1.49 6.37
C SER A 49 3.86 -2.57 7.18
N THR A 50 5.17 -2.75 6.96
CA THR A 50 6.00 -3.67 7.74
C THR A 50 6.04 -3.28 9.21
N VAL A 51 6.27 -2.00 9.52
CA VAL A 51 6.26 -1.48 10.90
C VAL A 51 4.89 -1.66 11.55
N LEU A 52 3.80 -1.31 10.86
CA LEU A 52 2.45 -1.49 11.41
C LEU A 52 2.14 -2.98 11.70
N ARG A 53 2.54 -3.88 10.80
CA ARG A 53 2.37 -5.32 11.00
C ARG A 53 3.23 -5.84 12.16
N SER A 54 4.45 -5.32 12.35
CA SER A 54 5.32 -5.72 13.47
C SER A 54 4.79 -5.27 14.83
N GLU A 55 4.06 -4.16 14.88
CA GLU A 55 3.36 -3.69 16.08
C GLU A 55 2.05 -4.46 16.38
N GLY A 56 1.72 -5.49 15.58
CA GLY A 56 0.56 -6.36 15.81
C GLY A 56 -0.74 -5.87 15.18
N PHE A 57 -0.71 -4.84 14.36
CA PHE A 57 -1.89 -4.39 13.60
C PHE A 57 -2.16 -5.31 12.40
N GLN A 58 -3.44 -5.54 12.12
CA GLN A 58 -3.84 -6.10 10.84
C GLN A 58 -3.89 -4.96 9.81
N VAL A 59 -2.97 -4.95 8.85
CA VAL A 59 -2.97 -3.97 7.76
C VAL A 59 -3.65 -4.56 6.52
N VAL A 60 -4.66 -3.87 6.01
CA VAL A 60 -5.36 -4.17 4.74
C VAL A 60 -5.05 -3.05 3.76
N GLU A 61 -4.54 -3.42 2.60
CA GLU A 61 -4.12 -2.50 1.54
C GLU A 61 -5.05 -2.70 0.34
N LEU A 62 -5.53 -1.59 -0.22
CA LEU A 62 -6.30 -1.56 -1.47
C LEU A 62 -5.62 -0.59 -2.42
N TRP A 63 -5.18 -1.08 -3.57
CA TRP A 63 -4.56 -0.24 -4.59
C TRP A 63 -5.62 0.47 -5.45
N GLU A 64 -5.24 1.65 -5.93
CA GLU A 64 -6.10 2.47 -6.80
C GLU A 64 -6.54 1.71 -8.06
N HIS A 65 -5.65 0.92 -8.69
CA HIS A 65 -6.01 0.15 -9.89
C HIS A 65 -6.99 -0.98 -9.58
N GLU A 66 -6.80 -1.69 -8.46
CA GLU A 66 -7.74 -2.73 -7.99
C GLU A 66 -9.12 -2.14 -7.72
N PHE A 67 -9.18 -0.95 -7.14
CA PHE A 67 -10.43 -0.25 -6.89
C PHE A 67 -11.11 0.21 -8.19
N ALA A 68 -10.33 0.68 -9.17
CA ALA A 68 -10.86 1.04 -10.49
C ALA A 68 -11.47 -0.17 -11.19
N GLU A 69 -10.81 -1.33 -11.16
CA GLU A 69 -11.30 -2.59 -11.72
C GLU A 69 -12.61 -3.06 -11.04
N GLN A 70 -12.71 -2.90 -9.72
CA GLN A 70 -13.92 -3.24 -8.97
C GLN A 70 -15.11 -2.32 -9.30
N LYS A 71 -14.87 -1.09 -9.74
CA LYS A 71 -15.93 -0.18 -10.21
C LYS A 71 -16.44 -0.52 -11.60
N THR A 72 -15.57 -1.05 -12.47
CA THR A 72 -15.97 -1.43 -13.83
C THR A 72 -16.80 -2.70 -13.88
N ASN A 73 -16.82 -3.49 -12.80
CA ASN A 73 -17.55 -4.76 -12.67
C ASN A 73 -18.84 -4.67 -11.81
N GLN A 74 -19.37 -3.46 -11.59
CA GLN A 74 -20.65 -3.19 -10.90
C GLN A 74 -21.61 -2.48 -11.84
#